data_AF-A0A6P6GK28-F1
#
_entry.id   AF-A0A6P6GK28-F1
#
_cell.length_a   1.000
_cell.length_b   1.000
_cell.length_c   1.000
_cell.angle_alpha   90.00
_cell.angle_beta   90.00
_cell.angle_gamma   90.00
#
_symmetry.space_group_name_H-M   'P 1'
#
loop_
_entity.id
_entity.type
_entity.pdbx_description
1 polymer ?
#
loop_
_entity_poly.entity_id
_entity_poly.type
_entity_poly.pdbx_seq_one_letter_code
_entity_poly.pdbx_strand_id
1 'polypeptide(L)'
;MNNESFQLPNALSLLDASFFNVSGIYTSDLPDQPSVKFDCTKLNPSTDPLRLSTQKSTKLKKLKFNSTVEIVFQNTAILGIQSHPMRLHGFNFHVRAQGFVNYDAVNDPKKFNLVNPQERNTIAVPVGGWIVYGTYTAIWKFTCRGAWLWFSR
;
A
#
# COMPACT_ATOMS: atom_id res chain seq x y z
N MET A 1 0.02 -3.17 5.81
CA MET A 1 -0.84 -2.63 4.74
C MET A 1 -2.15 -3.41 4.69
N ASN A 2 -3.30 -2.81 4.39
CA ASN A 2 -4.60 -3.50 4.27
C ASN A 2 -4.94 -4.50 5.41
N ASN A 3 -4.64 -4.12 6.66
CA ASN A 3 -4.74 -4.94 7.89
C ASN A 3 -3.68 -6.05 8.10
N GLU A 4 -2.89 -6.37 7.08
CA GLU A 4 -1.77 -7.30 7.19
C GLU A 4 -0.51 -6.58 7.72
N SER A 5 0.08 -7.08 8.80
CA SER A 5 1.36 -6.65 9.35
C SER A 5 2.44 -7.58 8.83
N PHE A 6 3.27 -7.09 7.90
CA PHE A 6 4.26 -7.94 7.25
C PHE A 6 5.29 -8.45 8.27
N GLN A 7 5.49 -9.77 8.28
CA GLN A 7 6.54 -10.43 9.05
C GLN A 7 7.60 -10.98 8.12
N LEU A 8 8.88 -10.71 8.41
CA LEU A 8 9.99 -11.33 7.69
C LEU A 8 9.98 -12.85 7.91
N PRO A 9 10.23 -13.66 6.87
CA PRO A 9 10.40 -15.11 7.04
C PRO A 9 11.72 -15.40 7.76
N ASN A 10 11.68 -16.33 8.72
CA ASN A 10 12.85 -16.69 9.52
C ASN A 10 13.69 -17.85 8.94
N ALA A 11 13.19 -18.55 7.92
CA ALA A 11 13.78 -19.80 7.41
C ALA A 11 14.47 -19.66 6.05
N LEU A 12 13.86 -18.94 5.11
CA LEU A 12 14.37 -18.70 3.76
C LEU A 12 14.01 -17.28 3.31
N SER A 13 14.81 -16.70 2.42
CA SER A 13 14.45 -15.44 1.78
C SER A 13 13.23 -15.64 0.87
N LEU A 14 12.46 -14.56 0.64
CA LEU A 14 11.32 -14.60 -0.29
C LEU A 14 11.76 -14.91 -1.73
N LEU A 15 12.98 -14.52 -2.10
CA LEU A 15 13.54 -14.76 -3.44
C LEU A 15 13.86 -16.24 -3.62
N ASP A 16 14.57 -16.85 -2.68
CA ASP A 16 14.93 -18.28 -2.73
C ASP A 16 13.67 -19.16 -2.66
N ALA A 17 12.74 -18.83 -1.76
CA ALA A 17 11.47 -19.54 -1.66
C ALA A 17 10.65 -19.46 -2.97
N SER A 18 10.67 -18.31 -3.66
CA SER A 18 10.01 -18.18 -4.96
C SER A 18 10.78 -18.85 -6.10
N PHE A 19 12.11 -18.90 -6.05
CA PHE A 19 12.96 -19.47 -7.10
C PHE A 19 12.95 -21.00 -7.08
N PHE A 20 13.09 -21.59 -5.89
CA PHE A 20 13.05 -23.04 -5.68
C PHE A 20 11.63 -23.58 -5.42
N ASN A 21 10.59 -22.74 -5.52
CA ASN A 21 9.18 -23.08 -5.32
C ASN A 21 8.88 -23.76 -3.96
N VAL A 22 9.46 -23.22 -2.88
CA VAL A 22 9.32 -23.74 -1.51
C VAL A 22 8.01 -23.26 -0.90
N SER A 23 7.12 -24.20 -0.55
CA SER A 23 5.84 -23.91 0.11
C SER A 23 6.02 -23.54 1.59
N GLY A 24 5.03 -22.82 2.14
CA GLY A 24 4.98 -22.51 3.58
C GLY A 24 5.80 -21.29 4.05
N ILE A 25 6.63 -20.70 3.19
CA ILE A 25 7.42 -19.48 3.53
C ILE A 25 6.58 -18.20 3.41
N TYR A 26 5.72 -18.12 2.40
CA TYR A 26 4.83 -16.98 2.14
C TYR A 26 3.56 -17.45 1.40
N THR A 27 2.54 -16.59 1.35
CA THR A 27 1.35 -16.78 0.51
C THR A 27 1.18 -15.61 -0.45
N SER A 28 0.51 -15.84 -1.60
CA SER A 28 0.35 -14.82 -2.66
C SER A 28 -1.02 -14.12 -2.64
N ASP A 29 -1.70 -14.14 -1.50
CA ASP A 29 -3.07 -13.67 -1.26
C ASP A 29 -3.16 -12.28 -0.60
N LEU A 30 -2.13 -11.43 -0.70
CA LEU A 30 -2.20 -10.08 -0.14
C LEU A 30 -3.43 -9.34 -0.74
N PRO A 31 -4.38 -8.88 0.10
CA PRO A 31 -5.64 -8.36 -0.38
C PRO A 31 -5.45 -6.95 -0.98
N ASP A 32 -6.20 -6.65 -2.04
CA ASP A 32 -6.08 -5.38 -2.76
C ASP A 32 -6.72 -4.21 -2.03
N GLN A 33 -7.75 -4.49 -1.25
CA GLN A 33 -8.51 -3.56 -0.43
C GLN A 33 -8.54 -4.06 1.03
N PRO A 34 -8.74 -3.17 2.01
CA PRO A 34 -8.84 -3.57 3.41
C PRO A 34 -10.15 -4.34 3.61
N SER A 35 -10.11 -5.37 4.46
CA SER A 35 -11.31 -6.17 4.78
C SER A 35 -12.43 -5.36 5.45
N VAL A 36 -12.07 -4.31 6.18
CA VAL A 36 -13.00 -3.39 6.83
C VAL A 36 -12.78 -1.98 6.27
N LYS A 37 -13.83 -1.40 5.66
CA LYS A 37 -13.84 -0.01 5.19
C LYS A 37 -14.33 0.92 6.29
N PHE A 38 -13.67 2.07 6.45
CA PHE A 38 -14.01 3.09 7.43
C PHE A 38 -13.45 4.45 6.99
N ASP A 39 -13.86 5.52 7.68
CA ASP A 39 -13.22 6.83 7.54
C ASP A 39 -11.80 6.77 8.11
N CYS A 40 -10.81 6.69 7.22
CA CYS A 40 -9.41 6.55 7.55
C CYS A 40 -8.87 7.79 8.25
N THR A 41 -9.42 8.96 7.93
CA THR A 41 -8.89 10.27 8.31
C THR A 41 -9.60 10.92 9.49
N LYS A 42 -10.64 10.27 10.03
CA LYS A 42 -11.36 10.73 11.21
C LYS A 42 -10.43 10.91 12.41
N LEU A 43 -10.28 12.16 12.84
CA LEU A 43 -9.72 12.51 14.15
C LEU A 43 -10.54 11.85 15.26
N ASN A 44 -9.86 11.25 16.25
CA ASN A 44 -10.43 10.31 17.22
C ASN A 44 -11.06 9.07 16.54
N PRO A 45 -10.24 8.19 15.92
CA PRO A 45 -10.72 6.88 15.47
C PRO A 45 -11.24 6.08 16.66
N SER A 46 -12.24 5.22 16.42
CA SER A 46 -12.80 4.33 17.45
C SER A 46 -11.68 3.53 18.14
N THR A 47 -11.75 3.47 19.47
CA THR A 47 -10.87 2.67 20.35
C THR A 47 -11.13 1.16 20.27
N ASP A 48 -12.03 0.73 19.38
CA ASP A 48 -12.30 -0.67 19.04
C ASP A 48 -10.99 -1.47 18.85
N PRO A 49 -10.70 -2.47 19.72
CA PRO A 49 -9.50 -3.29 19.62
C PRO A 49 -9.35 -4.01 18.28
N LEU A 50 -10.44 -4.32 17.58
CA LEU A 50 -10.40 -4.94 16.24
C LEU A 50 -9.83 -3.99 15.17
N ARG A 51 -9.91 -2.68 15.40
CA ARG A 51 -9.33 -1.65 14.53
C ARG A 51 -7.88 -1.32 14.88
N LEU A 52 -7.48 -1.52 16.13
CA LEU A 52 -6.11 -1.31 16.61
C LEU A 52 -5.22 -2.54 16.39
N SER A 53 -5.78 -3.75 16.47
CA SER A 53 -5.07 -5.01 16.26
C SER A 53 -4.77 -5.27 14.79
N THR A 54 -3.64 -5.93 14.51
CA THR A 54 -3.18 -6.29 13.16
C THR A 54 -2.71 -7.74 13.18
N GLN A 55 -3.04 -8.54 12.17
CA GLN A 55 -2.51 -9.90 12.09
C GLN A 55 -1.11 -9.87 11.45
N LYS A 56 -0.15 -10.59 12.06
CA LYS A 56 1.18 -10.79 11.47
C LYS A 56 1.10 -11.86 10.38
N SER A 57 1.65 -11.58 9.22
CA SER A 57 1.61 -12.50 8.09
C SER A 57 2.73 -12.23 7.08
N THR A 58 3.11 -13.25 6.31
CA THR A 58 4.07 -13.13 5.20
C THR A 58 3.32 -13.22 3.87
N LYS A 59 2.45 -12.23 3.61
CA LYS A 59 1.66 -12.16 2.38
C LYS A 59 2.30 -11.27 1.33
N LEU A 60 2.42 -11.80 0.11
CA LEU A 60 2.91 -11.08 -1.06
C LEU A 60 1.79 -10.86 -2.08
N LYS A 61 1.99 -9.88 -2.97
CA LYS A 61 1.18 -9.75 -4.18
C LYS A 61 1.97 -10.23 -5.39
N LYS A 62 1.50 -11.29 -6.04
CA LYS A 62 2.10 -11.79 -7.29
C LYS A 62 1.48 -11.05 -8.48
N LEU A 63 2.32 -10.39 -9.27
CA LEU A 63 1.93 -9.69 -10.49
C LEU A 63 2.21 -10.56 -11.72
N LYS A 64 1.41 -10.39 -12.77
CA LYS A 64 1.80 -10.90 -14.11
C LYS A 64 2.86 -9.96 -14.68
N PHE A 65 3.81 -10.52 -15.42
CA PHE A 65 4.70 -9.72 -16.25
C PHE A 65 3.85 -8.87 -17.24
N ASN A 66 4.15 -7.57 -17.33
CA ASN A 66 3.63 -6.62 -18.33
C ASN A 66 2.13 -6.16 -18.34
N SER A 67 1.21 -6.55 -17.44
CA SER A 67 -0.13 -5.89 -17.30
C SER A 67 -0.03 -4.56 -16.52
N THR A 68 -0.86 -3.49 -16.69
CA THR A 68 -0.70 -1.99 -16.42
C THR A 68 -1.14 -1.33 -15.07
N VAL A 69 -0.29 -0.49 -14.38
CA VAL A 69 -0.33 0.18 -13.00
C VAL A 69 -1.55 0.94 -12.51
N GLU A 70 -1.88 0.78 -11.23
CA GLU A 70 -2.18 1.90 -10.33
C GLU A 70 -1.89 1.47 -8.88
N ILE A 71 -1.48 2.36 -7.99
CA ILE A 71 -1.41 2.13 -6.55
C ILE A 71 -1.94 3.39 -5.87
N VAL A 72 -3.08 3.23 -5.21
CA VAL A 72 -3.53 4.18 -4.18
C VAL A 72 -2.86 3.79 -2.87
N PHE A 73 -2.27 4.73 -2.14
CA PHE A 73 -2.03 4.60 -0.69
C PHE A 73 -2.89 5.60 0.06
N GLN A 74 -3.42 5.18 1.21
CA GLN A 74 -4.29 5.97 2.07
C GLN A 74 -3.77 5.91 3.51
N ASN A 75 -3.39 7.06 4.06
CA ASN A 75 -3.03 7.17 5.46
C ASN A 75 -4.26 7.04 6.37
N THR A 76 -4.00 6.55 7.58
CA THR A 76 -5.00 6.40 8.64
C THR A 76 -4.64 7.25 9.85
N ALA A 77 -5.65 7.77 10.56
CA ALA A 77 -5.53 8.42 11.86
C ALA A 77 -5.39 7.44 13.04
N ILE A 78 -5.36 6.13 12.78
CA ILE A 78 -5.14 5.08 13.79
C ILE A 78 -3.78 5.34 14.47
N LEU A 79 -3.82 5.56 15.79
CA LEU A 79 -2.66 5.92 16.62
C LEU A 79 -1.98 7.26 16.21
N GLY A 80 -2.75 8.16 15.59
CA GLY A 80 -2.32 9.49 15.18
C GLY A 80 -2.26 9.65 13.66
N ILE A 81 -2.28 10.90 13.20
CA ILE A 81 -2.15 11.23 11.77
C ILE A 81 -0.68 11.51 11.47
N GLN A 82 -0.08 10.74 10.55
CA GLN A 82 1.34 10.84 10.20
C GLN A 82 1.54 10.91 8.69
N SER A 83 2.75 11.29 8.28
CA SER A 83 3.24 11.18 6.90
C SER A 83 4.10 9.93 6.78
N HIS A 84 3.92 9.16 5.71
CA HIS A 84 4.65 7.90 5.51
C HIS A 84 5.38 7.91 4.15
N PRO A 85 6.74 7.95 4.13
CA PRO A 85 7.50 7.82 2.89
C PRO A 85 7.44 6.37 2.38
N MET A 86 6.78 6.18 1.26
CA MET A 86 6.61 4.89 0.61
C MET A 86 7.59 4.75 -0.54
N ARG A 87 8.41 3.69 -0.51
CA ARG A 87 9.41 3.36 -1.52
C ARG A 87 9.07 2.05 -2.23
N LEU A 88 9.21 2.03 -3.56
CA LEU A 88 9.13 0.81 -4.36
C LEU A 88 10.54 0.37 -4.76
N HIS A 89 10.89 -0.89 -4.50
CA HIS A 89 12.18 -1.46 -4.88
C HIS A 89 12.09 -2.02 -6.31
N GLY A 90 13.15 -1.81 -7.10
CA GLY A 90 13.24 -2.29 -8.48
C GLY A 90 12.47 -1.50 -9.55
N PHE A 91 11.65 -0.51 -9.15
CA PHE A 91 10.82 0.27 -10.07
C PHE A 91 10.74 1.75 -9.68
N ASN A 92 10.65 2.60 -10.70
CA ASN A 92 10.08 3.94 -10.58
C ASN A 92 8.55 3.88 -10.85
N PHE A 93 7.85 4.95 -10.47
CA PHE A 93 6.43 5.16 -10.67
C PHE A 93 6.12 6.64 -10.96
N HIS A 94 5.01 6.87 -11.64
CA HIS A 94 4.49 8.17 -12.06
C HIS A 94 3.38 8.62 -11.12
N VAL A 95 3.61 9.71 -10.39
CA VAL A 95 2.64 10.27 -9.46
C VAL A 95 1.50 10.92 -10.24
N ARG A 96 0.29 10.32 -10.15
CA ARG A 96 -0.90 10.78 -10.87
C ARG A 96 -1.63 11.87 -10.11
N ALA A 97 -1.88 11.68 -8.83
CA ALA A 97 -2.47 12.69 -7.95
C ALA A 97 -2.15 12.40 -6.49
N GLN A 98 -2.29 13.42 -5.65
CA GLN A 98 -2.28 13.30 -4.20
C GLN A 98 -3.38 14.19 -3.62
N GLY A 99 -3.85 13.87 -2.43
CA GLY A 99 -4.89 14.62 -1.75
C GLY A 99 -4.89 14.40 -0.25
N PHE A 100 -5.77 15.12 0.42
CA PHE A 100 -6.09 14.94 1.83
C PHE A 100 -7.41 14.16 1.97
N VAL A 101 -7.81 13.87 3.21
CA VAL A 101 -9.00 13.07 3.58
C VAL A 101 -8.97 11.65 2.97
N ASN A 102 -10.13 11.02 2.82
CA ASN A 102 -10.26 9.69 2.19
C ASN A 102 -10.29 9.79 0.67
N TYR A 103 -9.61 8.89 -0.02
CA TYR A 103 -9.64 8.77 -1.49
C TYR A 103 -11.01 8.32 -2.00
N ASP A 104 -11.62 9.15 -2.84
CA ASP A 104 -12.86 8.87 -3.55
C ASP A 104 -12.56 8.39 -4.98
N ALA A 105 -12.70 7.08 -5.20
CA ALA A 105 -12.46 6.46 -6.51
C ALA A 105 -13.47 6.84 -7.62
N VAL A 106 -14.52 7.61 -7.32
CA VAL A 106 -15.46 8.14 -8.31
C VAL A 106 -15.06 9.55 -8.75
N ASN A 107 -14.52 10.37 -7.84
CA ASN A 107 -14.27 11.79 -8.09
C ASN A 107 -12.79 12.17 -8.17
N ASP A 108 -11.91 11.54 -7.41
CA ASP A 108 -10.47 11.85 -7.42
C ASP A 108 -9.73 11.44 -8.71
N PRO A 109 -10.12 10.41 -9.49
CA PRO A 109 -9.53 10.15 -10.81
C PRO A 109 -9.57 11.35 -11.78
N LYS A 110 -10.55 12.26 -11.60
CA LYS A 110 -10.66 13.50 -12.39
C LYS A 110 -9.53 14.49 -12.12
N LYS A 111 -8.77 14.30 -11.02
CA LYS A 111 -7.62 15.13 -10.61
C LYS A 111 -6.28 14.56 -11.11
N PHE A 112 -6.28 13.44 -11.84
CA PHE A 112 -5.05 12.76 -12.25
C PHE A 112 -4.32 13.55 -13.34
N ASN A 113 -3.05 13.84 -13.10
CA ASN A 113 -2.12 14.26 -14.13
C ASN A 113 -1.76 13.04 -15.00
N LEU A 114 -2.41 12.94 -16.16
CA LEU A 114 -2.19 11.89 -17.15
C LEU A 114 -1.30 12.33 -18.32
N VAL A 115 -0.82 13.58 -18.32
CA VAL A 115 -0.05 14.18 -19.43
C VAL A 115 1.44 14.27 -19.12
N ASN A 116 1.81 14.73 -17.93
CA ASN A 116 3.20 14.83 -17.49
C ASN A 116 3.34 14.54 -15.97
N PRO A 117 3.01 13.32 -15.52
CA PRO A 117 3.14 12.93 -14.12
C PRO A 117 4.61 12.82 -13.69
N GLN A 118 4.90 13.16 -12.43
CA GLN A 118 6.25 13.13 -11.88
C GLN A 118 6.74 11.69 -11.66
N GLU A 119 7.89 11.32 -12.24
CA GLU A 119 8.52 10.03 -11.98
C GLU A 119 9.33 10.04 -10.66
N ARG A 120 9.11 9.04 -9.80
CA ARG A 120 9.74 8.86 -8.48
C ARG A 120 9.90 7.37 -8.16
N ASN A 121 10.79 7.01 -7.23
CA ASN A 121 10.81 5.67 -6.59
C ASN A 121 10.38 5.70 -5.11
N THR A 122 10.28 6.90 -4.53
CA THR A 122 9.92 7.14 -3.13
C THR A 122 9.04 8.38 -3.08
N ILE A 123 7.94 8.33 -2.32
CA ILE A 123 7.10 9.50 -2.08
C ILE A 123 6.40 9.44 -0.72
N ALA A 124 6.27 10.59 -0.06
CA ALA A 124 5.50 10.73 1.17
C ALA A 124 3.99 10.73 0.87
N VAL A 125 3.25 9.81 1.48
CA VAL A 125 1.78 9.88 1.54
C VAL A 125 1.42 11.04 2.50
N PRO A 126 0.64 12.04 2.09
CA PRO A 126 0.36 13.23 2.91
C PRO A 126 -0.27 12.92 4.27
N VAL A 127 0.01 13.76 5.27
CA VAL A 127 -0.60 13.68 6.61
C VAL A 127 -2.12 13.67 6.49
N GLY A 128 -2.75 12.54 6.83
CA GLY A 128 -4.21 12.41 6.76
C GLY A 128 -4.75 12.48 5.33
N GLY A 129 -3.99 11.94 4.38
CA GLY A 129 -4.32 11.97 2.97
C GLY A 129 -3.97 10.69 2.23
N TRP A 130 -3.92 10.83 0.92
CA TRP A 130 -3.70 9.74 -0.02
C TRP A 130 -2.81 10.18 -1.17
N ILE A 131 -2.27 9.18 -1.87
CA ILE A 131 -1.56 9.37 -3.13
C ILE A 131 -1.95 8.25 -4.09
N VAL A 132 -2.07 8.60 -5.37
CA VAL A 132 -2.19 7.66 -6.47
C VAL A 132 -0.98 7.78 -7.37
N TYR A 133 -0.30 6.67 -7.62
CA TYR A 133 0.73 6.58 -8.64
C TYR A 133 0.48 5.42 -9.61
N GLY A 134 0.85 5.65 -10.87
CA GLY A 134 0.86 4.68 -11.95
C GLY A 134 2.30 4.23 -12.27
N THR A 135 2.60 2.95 -12.40
CA THR A 135 3.68 2.47 -13.28
C THR A 135 3.00 2.06 -14.58
N TYR A 136 3.76 1.74 -15.62
CA TYR A 136 3.16 1.14 -16.81
C TYR A 136 2.68 -0.32 -16.57
N THR A 137 2.66 -0.86 -15.32
CA THR A 137 2.46 -2.30 -14.99
C THR A 137 1.75 -2.76 -13.62
N ALA A 138 0.41 -3.07 -13.63
CA ALA A 138 -0.80 -3.53 -12.77
C ALA A 138 -1.80 -2.61 -11.90
N ILE A 139 -3.12 -2.45 -12.20
CA ILE A 139 -4.08 -1.63 -11.38
C ILE A 139 -4.39 -2.20 -9.98
N TRP A 140 -4.09 -1.41 -8.92
CA TRP A 140 -4.36 -1.68 -7.49
C TRP A 140 -4.88 -0.44 -6.74
N LYS A 141 -5.60 -0.67 -5.64
CA LYS A 141 -6.19 0.38 -4.79
C LYS A 141 -6.04 0.04 -3.30
N PHE A 142 -4.86 0.23 -2.70
CA PHE A 142 -4.76 0.13 -1.24
C PHE A 142 -5.61 1.25 -0.64
N THR A 143 -6.58 0.85 0.16
CA THR A 143 -7.45 1.76 0.89
C THR A 143 -7.21 1.48 2.37
N CYS A 144 -7.23 2.49 3.23
CA CYS A 144 -7.37 2.34 4.68
C CYS A 144 -6.53 1.24 5.43
N ARG A 145 -5.19 1.33 5.43
CA ARG A 145 -4.39 0.99 6.64
C ARG A 145 -2.97 1.51 6.48
N GLY A 146 -2.46 2.20 7.51
CA GLY A 146 -1.10 2.73 7.54
C GLY A 146 -0.01 1.75 7.09
N ALA A 147 1.00 2.30 6.42
CA ALA A 147 2.11 1.56 5.89
C ALA A 147 3.40 1.94 6.62
N TRP A 148 3.81 1.07 7.54
CA TRP A 148 5.21 0.99 7.98
C TRP A 148 5.88 -0.09 7.13
N LEU A 149 6.72 0.34 6.19
CA LEU A 149 7.59 -0.53 5.40
C LEU A 149 8.95 0.16 5.22
N TRP A 150 9.76 0.09 6.27
CA TRP A 150 11.21 0.17 6.12
C TRP A 150 11.72 -1.23 5.75
N PHE A 151 12.31 -1.37 4.57
CA PHE A 151 13.29 -2.41 4.30
C PHE A 151 14.61 -1.76 3.92
N SER A 152 15.60 -1.84 4.81
CA SER A 152 16.99 -1.64 4.42
C SER A 152 17.89 -2.58 5.21
N ARG A 153 18.38 -3.60 4.49
CA ARG A 153 19.35 -4.62 4.91
C ARG A 153 18.84 -5.63 5.93
#